data_AF-A0A4Z0Q9N4-F1
#
_entry.id   AF-A0A4Z0Q9N4-F1
#
_cell.length_a   1.000
_cell.length_b   1.000
_cell.length_c   1.000
_cell.angle_alpha   90.00
_cell.angle_beta   90.00
_cell.angle_gamma   90.00
#
_symmetry.space_group_name_H-M   'P 1'
#
loop_
_entity.id
_entity.type
_entity.pdbx_description
1 polymer ?
#
loop_
_entity_poly.entity_id
_entity_poly.type
_entity_poly.pdbx_seq_one_letter_code
_entity_poly.pdbx_strand_id
1 'polypeptide(L)'
;MKTEADYYALFEAYRSGELAASQRADLEHRLAADPNFAQLFADFTELTSTLHGYGERLATRRKLHAIQADLDAEQAVRLEEGETLETGIPTMPQVYISPVERKLRAFWGAHRATAMVAASVAVMAVFATLLGLEWWRAAQQRPSLYGYTVLRREVERIKQTQKAMNRAINQIDGTKPETELNPGKFSGTGFALTADGYLVTSYHVIQGADSLLIESRDRQRYRAEPVFTDVAHDLAILRIKDRKFSGFGRLPYSFKRGTADLGEKVFTLGYPREDVVFGEGSLSARSGFEGDTAFYQISIPVNPGNSGGPLLDDRGNLIGIISGRQMDMQSAAFATKSSYLMRLVDSLSAVGTAQPYNMPRTNLMAGTSRRQQIRKLQDYVFVVKVYE
;
A
#
# COMPACT_ATOMS: atom_id res chain seq x y z
N MET A 1 29.39 40.68 6.26
CA MET A 1 28.54 39.46 6.27
C MET A 1 29.33 38.35 5.62
N LYS A 2 29.32 37.14 6.20
CA LYS A 2 29.87 35.96 5.50
C LYS A 2 29.03 35.70 4.25
N THR A 3 29.69 35.40 3.14
CA THR A 3 29.04 34.99 1.90
C THR A 3 28.57 33.54 1.99
N GLU A 4 27.71 33.12 1.06
CA GLU A 4 27.24 31.73 0.99
C GLU A 4 28.39 30.74 0.78
N ALA A 5 29.41 31.14 0.00
CA ALA A 5 30.63 30.35 -0.21
C ALA A 5 31.44 30.17 1.08
N ASP A 6 31.50 31.19 1.94
CA ASP A 6 32.18 31.11 3.25
C ASP A 6 31.49 30.11 4.19
N TYR A 7 30.16 29.93 4.05
CA TYR A 7 29.41 28.95 4.81
C TYR A 7 29.62 27.54 4.28
N TYR A 8 29.67 27.33 2.97
CA TYR A 8 29.98 26.02 2.40
C TYR A 8 31.38 25.53 2.75
N ALA A 9 32.39 26.40 2.69
CA ALA A 9 33.75 26.06 3.13
C ALA A 9 33.80 25.69 4.63
N LEU A 10 33.02 26.40 5.46
CA LEU A 10 32.90 26.11 6.89
C LEU A 10 32.21 24.76 7.15
N PHE A 11 31.16 24.44 6.41
CA PHE A 11 30.45 23.17 6.51
C PHE A 11 31.28 21.99 6.01
N GLU A 12 32.07 22.19 4.95
CA GLU A 12 33.00 21.20 4.43
C GLU A 12 34.09 20.87 5.45
N ALA A 13 34.74 21.90 6.02
CA ALA A 13 35.76 21.73 7.04
C ALA A 13 35.22 21.12 8.35
N TYR A 14 33.93 21.35 8.66
CA TYR A 14 33.25 20.68 9.77
C TYR A 14 33.04 19.19 9.50
N ARG A 15 32.67 18.82 8.26
CA ARG A 15 32.45 17.43 7.84
C ARG A 15 33.74 16.64 7.64
N SER A 16 34.82 17.28 7.18
CA SER A 16 36.15 16.66 7.04
C SER A 16 36.86 16.47 8.38
N GLY A 17 36.36 17.12 9.45
CA GLY A 17 36.97 17.07 10.78
C GLY A 17 38.17 18.02 10.94
N GLU A 18 38.36 18.95 10.01
CA GLU A 18 39.49 19.89 9.99
C GLU A 18 39.21 21.17 10.79
N LEU A 19 38.00 21.33 11.32
CA LEU A 19 37.61 22.49 12.12
C LEU A 19 38.23 22.49 13.53
N ALA A 20 38.75 23.63 13.98
CA ALA A 20 39.23 23.79 15.35
C ALA A 20 38.09 23.63 16.37
N ALA A 21 38.38 23.06 17.54
CA ALA A 21 37.37 22.72 18.56
C ALA A 21 36.50 23.93 18.99
N SER A 22 37.09 25.13 19.09
CA SER A 22 36.36 26.36 19.42
C SER A 22 35.39 26.79 18.33
N GLN A 23 35.79 26.69 17.06
CA GLN A 23 34.95 27.01 15.91
C GLN A 23 33.83 25.98 15.72
N ARG A 24 34.11 24.72 16.10
CA ARG A 24 33.16 23.63 16.05
C ARG A 24 32.00 23.86 17.02
N ALA A 25 32.33 24.21 18.27
CA ALA A 25 31.34 24.52 19.28
C ALA A 25 30.47 25.74 18.89
N ASP A 26 31.07 26.78 18.30
CA ASP A 26 30.33 27.94 17.78
C ASP A 26 29.36 27.56 16.65
N LEU A 27 29.81 26.71 15.72
CA LEU A 27 28.97 26.21 14.63
C LEU A 27 27.80 25.36 15.16
N GLU A 28 28.06 24.42 16.06
CA GLU A 28 27.04 23.55 16.66
C GLU A 28 26.01 24.37 17.44
N HIS A 29 26.46 25.38 18.19
CA HIS A 29 25.57 26.32 18.88
C HIS A 29 24.69 27.10 17.89
N ARG A 30 25.25 27.57 16.77
CA ARG A 30 24.49 28.29 15.73
C ARG A 30 23.49 27.39 15.00
N LEU A 31 23.85 26.14 14.72
CA LEU A 31 22.95 25.15 14.14
C LEU A 31 21.76 24.85 15.07
N ALA A 32 21.98 24.88 16.40
CA ALA A 32 20.91 24.70 17.37
C ALA A 32 20.02 25.95 17.54
N ALA A 33 20.59 27.16 17.37
CA ALA A 33 19.91 28.42 17.61
C ALA A 33 19.12 28.96 16.41
N ASP A 34 19.51 28.66 15.17
CA ASP A 34 18.90 29.18 13.94
C ASP A 34 18.40 28.05 13.02
N PRO A 35 17.08 27.80 12.96
CA PRO A 35 16.48 26.78 12.11
C PRO A 35 16.77 26.95 10.60
N ASN A 36 16.89 28.19 10.12
CA ASN A 36 17.16 28.44 8.69
C ASN A 36 18.62 28.09 8.36
N PHE A 37 19.54 28.38 9.29
CA PHE A 37 20.95 28.00 9.16
C PHE A 37 21.14 26.47 9.25
N ALA A 38 20.36 25.81 10.10
CA ALA A 38 20.33 24.35 10.17
C ALA A 38 19.83 23.71 8.86
N GLN A 39 18.80 24.29 8.24
CA GLN A 39 18.31 23.83 6.94
C GLN A 39 19.38 24.01 5.85
N LEU A 40 20.08 25.15 5.81
CA LEU A 40 21.17 25.38 4.85
C LEU A 40 22.29 24.34 4.97
N PHE A 41 22.62 23.91 6.19
CA PHE A 41 23.59 22.83 6.43
C PHE A 41 23.08 21.45 6.00
N ALA A 42 21.78 21.18 6.19
CA ALA A 42 21.14 19.95 5.73
C ALA A 42 21.15 19.86 4.19
N ASP A 43 20.78 20.95 3.51
CA ASP A 43 20.76 21.03 2.05
C ASP A 43 22.18 20.84 1.47
N PHE A 44 23.18 21.50 2.06
CA PHE A 44 24.59 21.28 1.70
C PHE A 44 25.02 19.82 1.88
N THR A 45 24.59 19.19 2.97
CA THR A 45 24.93 17.80 3.29
C THR A 45 24.33 16.83 2.28
N GLU A 46 23.09 17.05 1.89
CA GLU A 46 22.38 16.25 0.88
C GLU A 46 23.04 16.41 -0.50
N LEU A 47 23.30 17.65 -0.93
CA LEU A 47 23.92 17.94 -2.22
C LEU A 47 25.31 17.29 -2.34
N THR A 48 26.17 17.49 -1.34
CA THR A 48 27.54 16.95 -1.35
C THR A 48 27.56 15.42 -1.30
N SER A 49 26.66 14.79 -0.54
CA SER A 49 26.54 13.33 -0.52
C SER A 49 26.11 12.76 -1.88
N THR A 50 25.21 13.45 -2.57
CA THR A 50 24.72 13.07 -3.89
C THR A 50 25.83 13.18 -4.94
N LEU A 51 26.61 14.28 -4.91
CA LEU A 51 27.74 14.49 -5.80
C LEU A 51 28.85 13.44 -5.57
N HIS A 52 29.14 13.11 -4.31
CA HIS A 52 30.11 12.08 -3.97
C HIS A 52 29.68 10.70 -4.51
N GLY A 53 28.44 10.30 -4.24
CA GLY A 53 27.91 9.03 -4.74
C GLY A 53 27.79 8.97 -6.27
N TYR A 54 27.64 10.10 -6.96
CA TYR A 54 27.75 10.16 -8.42
C TYR A 54 29.19 9.97 -8.90
N GLY A 55 30.16 10.62 -8.23
CA GLY A 55 31.59 10.49 -8.53
C GLY A 55 32.10 9.05 -8.38
N GLU A 56 31.72 8.34 -7.31
CA GLU A 56 32.10 6.94 -7.09
C GLU A 56 31.54 6.00 -8.19
N ARG A 57 30.29 6.23 -8.60
CA ARG A 57 29.67 5.48 -9.71
C ARG A 57 30.41 5.72 -11.02
N LEU A 58 30.81 6.96 -11.29
CA LEU A 58 31.58 7.30 -12.49
C LEU A 58 32.97 6.65 -12.46
N ALA A 59 33.66 6.68 -11.32
CA ALA A 59 34.97 6.04 -11.14
C ALA A 59 34.89 4.51 -11.33
N THR A 60 33.87 3.88 -10.76
CA THR A 60 33.61 2.44 -10.92
C THR A 60 33.34 2.09 -12.37
N ARG A 61 32.51 2.88 -13.06
CA ARG A 61 32.23 2.70 -14.49
C ARG A 61 33.51 2.81 -15.34
N ARG A 62 34.39 3.78 -15.06
CA ARG A 62 35.67 3.91 -15.75
C ARG A 62 36.58 2.70 -15.53
N LYS A 63 36.66 2.18 -14.30
CA LYS A 63 37.43 0.95 -14.00
C LYS A 63 36.92 -0.26 -14.78
N LEU A 64 35.60 -0.44 -14.82
CA LEU A 64 34.99 -1.55 -15.58
C LEU A 64 35.26 -1.44 -17.08
N HIS A 65 35.17 -0.24 -17.66
CA HIS A 65 35.50 -0.04 -19.07
C HIS A 65 36.98 -0.32 -19.39
N ALA A 66 37.90 0.03 -18.48
CA ALA A 66 39.32 -0.29 -18.65
C ALA A 66 39.56 -1.81 -18.62
N ILE A 67 38.98 -2.53 -17.66
CA ILE A 67 39.08 -4.00 -17.57
C ILE A 67 38.53 -4.67 -18.83
N GLN A 68 37.41 -4.16 -19.35
CA GLN A 68 36.83 -4.69 -20.59
C GLN A 68 37.78 -4.48 -21.78
N ALA A 69 38.38 -3.30 -21.90
CA ALA A 69 39.33 -3.01 -22.98
C ALA A 69 40.59 -3.90 -22.91
N ASP A 70 41.10 -4.17 -21.70
CA ASP A 70 42.24 -5.07 -21.51
C ASP A 70 41.88 -6.52 -21.89
N LEU A 71 40.70 -7.00 -21.51
CA LEU A 71 40.22 -8.34 -21.89
C LEU A 71 40.04 -8.50 -23.40
N ASP A 72 39.49 -7.48 -24.06
CA ASP A 72 39.29 -7.48 -25.51
C ASP A 72 40.66 -7.46 -26.25
N ALA A 73 41.65 -6.74 -25.70
CA ALA A 73 43.01 -6.73 -26.23
C ALA A 73 43.74 -8.08 -26.07
N GLU A 74 43.62 -8.73 -24.92
CA GLU A 74 44.18 -10.08 -24.71
C GLU A 74 43.56 -11.13 -25.64
N GLN A 75 42.25 -11.05 -25.90
CA GLN A 75 41.58 -11.94 -26.85
C GLN A 75 42.03 -11.68 -28.29
N ALA A 76 42.27 -10.43 -28.68
CA ALA A 76 42.77 -10.10 -30.01
C ALA A 76 44.19 -10.65 -30.24
N VAL A 77 45.11 -10.52 -29.27
CA VAL A 77 46.47 -11.09 -29.36
C VAL A 77 46.43 -12.61 -29.46
N ARG A 78 45.55 -13.27 -28.71
CA ARG A 78 45.39 -14.73 -28.72
C ARG A 78 44.81 -15.29 -30.03
N LEU A 79 44.18 -14.44 -30.85
CA LEU A 79 43.67 -14.80 -32.17
C LEU A 79 44.71 -14.53 -33.29
N GLU A 80 45.70 -13.68 -33.04
CA GLU A 80 46.79 -13.37 -33.99
C GLU A 80 48.03 -14.27 -33.82
N GLU A 81 48.36 -14.71 -32.59
CA GLU A 81 49.44 -15.66 -32.34
C GLU A 81 48.97 -17.12 -32.53
N GLY A 82 49.03 -17.60 -33.78
CA GLY A 82 49.07 -19.02 -34.07
C GLY A 82 50.38 -19.63 -33.57
N GLU A 83 50.44 -20.11 -32.32
CA GLU A 83 51.62 -20.79 -31.79
C GLU A 83 51.80 -22.18 -32.44
N THR A 84 52.51 -22.19 -33.57
CA THR A 84 53.37 -23.31 -33.97
C THR A 84 54.78 -23.03 -33.45
N LEU A 85 55.29 -23.87 -32.53
CA LEU A 85 56.71 -23.92 -32.20
C LEU A 85 57.25 -25.34 -32.41
N GLU A 86 58.16 -25.44 -33.38
CA GLU A 86 58.88 -26.64 -33.78
C GLU A 86 59.97 -27.06 -32.76
N THR A 87 60.04 -28.38 -32.57
CA THR A 87 61.16 -29.26 -32.19
C THR A 87 62.41 -28.67 -31.50
N GLY A 88 62.56 -29.03 -30.23
CA GLY A 88 63.84 -29.23 -29.57
C GLY A 88 63.64 -30.14 -28.36
N ILE A 89 64.17 -31.36 -28.36
CA ILE A 89 64.01 -32.34 -27.29
C ILE A 89 65.11 -32.12 -26.24
N PRO A 90 64.81 -31.63 -25.03
CA PRO A 90 65.57 -31.97 -23.84
C PRO A 90 64.91 -33.17 -23.16
N THR A 91 65.68 -34.24 -22.94
CA THR A 91 65.24 -35.40 -22.16
C THR A 91 64.93 -34.98 -20.73
N MET A 92 63.64 -34.90 -20.37
CA MET A 92 63.21 -34.65 -18.99
C MET A 92 63.43 -35.90 -18.12
N PRO A 93 63.75 -35.74 -16.83
CA PRO A 93 63.86 -36.84 -15.89
C PRO A 93 62.48 -37.53 -15.75
N GLN A 94 62.46 -38.86 -15.83
CA GLN A 94 61.23 -39.63 -15.63
C GLN A 94 60.78 -39.50 -14.18
N VAL A 95 59.77 -38.65 -13.95
CA VAL A 95 59.10 -38.54 -12.65
C VAL A 95 58.32 -39.83 -12.42
N TYR A 96 58.74 -40.62 -11.43
CA TYR A 96 58.05 -41.84 -11.05
C TYR A 96 56.74 -41.49 -10.32
N ILE A 97 55.64 -41.42 -11.07
CA ILE A 97 54.29 -41.19 -10.53
C ILE A 97 53.85 -42.46 -9.81
N SER A 98 53.54 -42.34 -8.52
CA SER A 98 53.09 -43.47 -7.69
C SER A 98 51.80 -44.10 -8.25
N PRO A 99 51.56 -45.41 -8.02
CA PRO A 99 50.35 -46.09 -8.53
C PRO A 99 49.04 -45.46 -8.06
N VAL A 100 49.07 -44.87 -6.86
CA VAL A 100 47.94 -44.16 -6.24
C VAL A 100 47.64 -42.87 -6.99
N GLU A 101 48.66 -42.07 -7.28
CA GLU A 101 48.51 -40.82 -7.99
C GLU A 101 48.03 -41.04 -9.44
N ARG A 102 48.45 -42.14 -10.07
CA ARG A 102 47.95 -42.53 -11.40
C ARG A 102 46.46 -42.88 -11.38
N LYS A 103 46.01 -43.63 -10.37
CA LYS A 103 44.57 -43.92 -10.18
C LYS A 103 43.78 -42.65 -9.91
N LEU A 104 44.32 -41.74 -9.08
CA LEU A 104 43.67 -40.48 -8.77
C LEU A 104 43.51 -39.60 -10.02
N ARG A 105 44.58 -39.45 -10.81
CA ARG A 105 44.55 -38.68 -12.07
C ARG A 105 43.61 -39.29 -13.10
N ALA A 106 43.56 -40.62 -13.21
CA ALA A 106 42.63 -41.31 -14.11
C ALA A 106 41.17 -41.11 -13.66
N PHE A 107 40.90 -41.21 -12.36
CA PHE A 107 39.57 -40.95 -11.78
C PHE A 107 39.13 -39.50 -12.00
N TRP A 108 40.01 -38.53 -11.71
CA TRP A 108 39.78 -37.10 -11.95
C TRP A 108 39.57 -36.80 -13.44
N GLY A 109 40.39 -37.38 -14.32
CA GLY A 109 40.27 -37.21 -15.77
C GLY A 109 38.94 -37.75 -16.32
N ALA A 110 38.46 -38.87 -15.80
CA ALA A 110 37.19 -39.48 -16.20
C ALA A 110 35.96 -38.72 -15.66
N HIS A 111 36.06 -38.13 -14.47
CA HIS A 111 34.91 -37.52 -13.78
C HIS A 111 34.94 -35.99 -13.70
N ARG A 112 35.93 -35.30 -14.29
CA ARG A 112 36.03 -33.83 -14.26
C ARG A 112 34.79 -33.13 -14.81
N ALA A 113 34.18 -33.65 -15.88
CA ALA A 113 33.01 -33.06 -16.50
C ALA A 113 31.77 -33.22 -15.59
N THR A 114 31.54 -34.41 -15.04
CA THR A 114 30.43 -34.67 -14.12
C THR A 114 30.58 -33.91 -12.79
N ALA A 115 31.81 -33.76 -12.30
CA ALA A 115 32.10 -32.99 -11.09
C ALA A 115 31.81 -31.49 -11.28
N MET A 116 32.17 -30.92 -12.44
CA MET A 116 31.85 -29.52 -12.76
C MET A 116 30.34 -29.28 -12.86
N VAL A 117 29.61 -30.17 -13.53
CA VAL A 117 28.14 -30.05 -13.64
C VAL A 117 27.48 -30.15 -12.26
N ALA A 118 27.90 -31.11 -11.44
CA ALA A 118 27.37 -31.25 -10.07
C ALA A 118 27.66 -30.02 -9.20
N ALA A 119 28.86 -29.45 -9.30
CA ALA A 119 29.23 -28.23 -8.58
C ALA A 119 28.37 -27.03 -9.01
N SER A 120 28.13 -26.86 -10.31
CA SER A 120 27.26 -25.78 -10.82
C SER A 120 25.82 -25.92 -10.36
N VAL A 121 25.27 -27.15 -10.36
CA VAL A 121 23.91 -27.42 -9.88
C VAL A 121 23.79 -27.14 -8.38
N ALA A 122 24.79 -27.53 -7.59
CA ALA A 122 24.81 -27.24 -6.15
C ALA A 122 24.85 -25.72 -5.87
N VAL A 123 25.69 -24.97 -6.59
CA VAL A 123 25.76 -23.50 -6.45
C VAL A 123 24.44 -22.84 -6.85
N MET A 124 23.84 -23.23 -7.98
CA MET A 124 22.55 -22.70 -8.40
C MET A 124 21.43 -23.03 -7.42
N ALA A 125 21.40 -24.23 -6.86
CA ALA A 125 20.40 -24.64 -5.88
C ALA A 125 20.51 -23.80 -4.59
N VAL A 126 21.73 -23.58 -4.08
CA VAL A 126 21.96 -22.72 -2.92
C VAL A 126 21.52 -21.28 -3.20
N PHE A 127 21.90 -20.74 -4.36
CA PHE A 127 21.55 -19.37 -4.75
C PHE A 127 20.04 -19.19 -4.92
N ALA A 128 19.36 -20.13 -5.57
CA ALA A 128 17.91 -20.13 -5.71
C ALA A 128 17.19 -20.23 -4.36
N THR A 129 17.73 -21.02 -3.43
CA THR A 129 17.17 -21.16 -2.08
C THR A 129 17.33 -19.87 -1.27
N LEU A 130 18.50 -19.23 -1.33
CA LEU A 130 18.75 -17.95 -0.67
C LEU A 130 17.90 -16.82 -1.25
N LEU A 131 17.83 -16.70 -2.57
CA LEU A 131 16.96 -15.74 -3.25
C LEU A 131 15.48 -15.97 -2.93
N GLY A 132 15.04 -17.24 -2.91
CA GLY A 132 13.67 -17.60 -2.53
C GLY A 132 13.34 -17.21 -1.09
N LEU A 133 14.27 -17.41 -0.16
CA LEU A 133 14.13 -16.99 1.25
C LEU A 133 14.08 -15.48 1.40
N GLU A 134 14.91 -14.73 0.67
CA GLU A 134 14.85 -13.26 0.66
C GLU A 134 13.54 -12.75 0.07
N TRP A 135 13.07 -13.34 -1.02
CA TRP A 135 11.82 -12.95 -1.65
C TRP A 135 10.60 -13.26 -0.78
N TRP A 136 10.60 -14.42 -0.11
CA TRP A 136 9.58 -14.82 0.87
C TRP A 136 9.57 -13.90 2.10
N ARG A 137 10.76 -13.58 2.65
CA ARG A 137 10.88 -12.60 3.75
C ARG A 137 10.43 -11.22 3.32
N ALA A 138 10.78 -10.76 2.13
CA ALA A 138 10.33 -9.48 1.58
C ALA A 138 8.81 -9.46 1.35
N ALA A 139 8.20 -10.60 0.97
CA ALA A 139 6.75 -10.72 0.81
C ALA A 139 6.00 -10.67 2.15
N GLN A 140 6.58 -11.22 3.23
CA GLN A 140 5.99 -11.17 4.58
C GLN A 140 6.33 -9.91 5.38
N GLN A 141 7.43 -9.25 5.04
CA GLN A 141 7.89 -8.01 5.67
C GLN A 141 7.54 -6.77 4.86
N ARG A 142 6.60 -6.81 3.90
CA ARG A 142 5.94 -5.57 3.46
C ARG A 142 5.15 -5.07 4.67
N PRO A 143 5.62 -4.06 5.41
CA PRO A 143 4.81 -3.50 6.47
C PRO A 143 3.65 -2.86 5.72
N SER A 144 2.43 -3.35 5.91
CA SER A 144 1.27 -2.60 5.46
C SER A 144 1.40 -1.20 6.07
N LEU A 145 1.54 -0.18 5.23
CA LEU A 145 1.59 1.25 5.59
C LEU A 145 0.47 1.67 6.58
N TYR A 146 -0.55 0.81 6.75
CA TYR A 146 -1.54 0.85 7.81
C TYR A 146 -0.97 1.01 9.23
N GLY A 147 0.10 0.29 9.61
CA GLY A 147 0.61 0.30 10.99
C GLY A 147 1.06 1.70 11.48
N TYR A 148 1.71 2.47 10.61
CA TYR A 148 2.14 3.83 10.91
C TYR A 148 0.97 4.84 10.93
N THR A 149 -0.08 4.61 10.14
CA THR A 149 -1.26 5.50 10.09
C THR A 149 -2.23 5.30 11.25
N VAL A 150 -2.27 4.10 11.84
CA VAL A 150 -3.02 3.82 13.09
C VAL A 150 -2.32 4.51 14.25
N LEU A 151 -0.99 4.35 14.36
CA LEU A 151 -0.19 4.99 15.42
C LEU A 151 -0.30 6.52 15.39
N ARG A 152 -0.23 7.14 14.20
CA ARG A 152 -0.34 8.61 14.07
C ARG A 152 -1.73 9.13 14.42
N ARG A 153 -2.79 8.40 14.07
CA ARG A 153 -4.17 8.74 14.46
C ARG A 153 -4.36 8.61 15.97
N GLU A 154 -3.75 7.60 16.59
CA GLU A 154 -3.81 7.38 18.03
C GLU A 154 -3.07 8.48 18.80
N VAL A 155 -1.88 8.90 18.33
CA VAL A 155 -1.13 10.02 18.92
C VAL A 155 -1.89 11.35 18.82
N GLU A 156 -2.49 11.66 17.67
CA GLU A 156 -3.28 12.89 17.50
C GLU A 156 -4.60 12.84 18.31
N ARG A 157 -5.23 11.66 18.46
CA ARG A 157 -6.37 11.47 19.36
C ARG A 157 -5.99 11.58 20.83
N ILE A 158 -4.84 11.08 21.26
CA ILE A 158 -4.35 11.23 22.64
C ILE A 158 -4.13 12.72 22.94
N LYS A 159 -3.53 13.47 22.01
CA LYS A 159 -3.38 14.94 22.15
C LYS A 159 -4.72 15.66 22.25
N GLN A 160 -5.70 15.29 21.43
CA GLN A 160 -7.04 15.90 21.48
C GLN A 160 -7.81 15.53 22.75
N THR A 161 -7.70 14.28 23.20
CA THR A 161 -8.37 13.76 24.39
C THR A 161 -7.75 14.33 25.66
N GLN A 162 -6.42 14.50 25.71
CA GLN A 162 -5.75 15.29 26.75
C GLN A 162 -6.23 16.75 26.75
N LYS A 163 -6.38 17.37 25.58
CA LYS A 163 -6.85 18.76 25.48
C LYS A 163 -8.31 18.92 25.92
N ALA A 164 -9.15 17.91 25.64
CA ALA A 164 -10.54 17.85 26.08
C ALA A 164 -10.66 17.52 27.57
N MET A 165 -9.87 16.58 28.09
CA MET A 165 -9.76 16.31 29.53
C MET A 165 -9.27 17.53 30.31
N ASN A 166 -8.27 18.24 29.81
CA ASN A 166 -7.77 19.46 30.45
C ASN A 166 -8.85 20.57 30.47
N ARG A 167 -9.73 20.61 29.45
CA ARG A 167 -10.88 21.53 29.43
C ARG A 167 -12.00 21.08 30.37
N ALA A 168 -12.27 19.78 30.44
CA ALA A 168 -13.27 19.20 31.33
C ALA A 168 -12.86 19.33 32.80
N ILE A 169 -11.57 19.13 33.12
CA ILE A 169 -10.98 19.36 34.45
C ILE A 169 -11.13 20.83 34.87
N ASN A 170 -10.95 21.77 33.94
CA ASN A 170 -11.19 23.20 34.18
C ASN A 170 -12.70 23.57 34.29
N GLN A 171 -13.60 22.63 34.04
CA GLN A 171 -15.06 22.79 34.14
C GLN A 171 -15.68 21.96 35.27
N ILE A 172 -14.87 21.29 36.12
CA ILE A 172 -15.35 20.62 37.33
C ILE A 172 -15.59 21.68 38.42
N ASP A 173 -16.58 22.53 38.20
CA ASP A 173 -17.27 23.25 39.25
C ASP A 173 -18.74 23.38 38.85
N GLY A 174 -19.53 22.37 39.23
CA GLY A 174 -20.99 22.40 39.18
C GLY A 174 -21.66 21.58 38.06
N THR A 175 -22.46 20.62 38.51
CA THR A 175 -23.53 19.87 37.80
C THR A 175 -23.14 18.62 36.99
N LYS A 176 -23.69 17.49 37.46
CA LYS A 176 -23.66 16.14 36.87
C LYS A 176 -24.41 16.13 35.53
N PRO A 177 -23.87 15.56 34.43
CA PRO A 177 -24.68 15.22 33.28
C PRO A 177 -25.33 13.85 33.48
N GLU A 178 -26.61 13.79 33.12
CA GLU A 178 -27.39 12.59 32.88
C GLU A 178 -26.70 11.69 31.85
N THR A 179 -27.00 10.39 31.90
CA THR A 179 -26.49 9.32 31.05
C THR A 179 -26.53 9.67 29.55
N GLU A 180 -25.48 10.31 29.04
CA GLU A 180 -25.26 10.44 27.61
C GLU A 180 -24.91 9.05 27.05
N LEU A 181 -25.83 8.50 26.25
CA LEU A 181 -25.51 7.45 25.30
C LEU A 181 -24.25 7.88 24.54
N ASN A 182 -23.15 7.16 24.74
CA ASN A 182 -21.86 7.37 24.07
C ASN A 182 -22.12 7.83 22.62
N PRO A 183 -21.78 9.07 22.22
CA PRO A 183 -21.94 9.47 20.84
C PRO A 183 -20.97 8.59 20.03
N GLY A 184 -21.51 7.70 19.20
CA GLY A 184 -20.71 6.78 18.39
C GLY A 184 -19.60 7.55 17.70
N LYS A 185 -18.34 7.21 18.01
CA LYS A 185 -17.18 8.05 17.71
C LYS A 185 -16.75 7.98 16.24
N PHE A 186 -17.25 7.01 15.47
CA PHE A 186 -16.97 6.88 14.04
C PHE A 186 -18.25 6.60 13.25
N SER A 187 -18.45 7.38 12.19
CA SER A 187 -19.49 7.17 11.20
C SER A 187 -18.89 6.89 9.82
N GLY A 188 -19.43 5.89 9.15
CA GLY A 188 -19.18 5.61 7.73
C GLY A 188 -20.48 5.46 6.98
N THR A 189 -20.38 5.16 5.69
CA THR A 189 -21.53 4.79 4.87
C THR A 189 -21.57 3.29 4.68
N GLY A 190 -22.77 2.73 4.64
CA GLY A 190 -23.01 1.39 4.12
C GLY A 190 -24.22 1.39 3.21
N PHE A 191 -24.40 0.33 2.43
CA PHE A 191 -25.57 0.17 1.59
C PHE A 191 -26.08 -1.27 1.58
N ALA A 192 -27.38 -1.44 1.34
CA ALA A 192 -28.00 -2.75 1.28
C ALA A 192 -27.43 -3.57 0.12
N LEU A 193 -26.99 -4.80 0.39
CA LEU A 193 -26.49 -5.76 -0.59
C LEU A 193 -27.58 -6.69 -1.11
N THR A 194 -28.49 -7.08 -0.23
CA THR A 194 -29.54 -8.06 -0.48
C THR A 194 -30.83 -7.66 0.24
N ALA A 195 -31.97 -8.15 -0.24
CA ALA A 195 -33.29 -7.83 0.32
C ALA A 195 -33.45 -8.30 1.78
N ASP A 196 -32.75 -9.35 2.17
CA ASP A 196 -32.92 -10.04 3.45
C ASP A 196 -32.10 -9.42 4.58
N GLY A 197 -31.32 -8.37 4.33
CA GLY A 197 -30.68 -7.58 5.39
C GLY A 197 -29.16 -7.70 5.48
N TYR A 198 -28.49 -8.12 4.40
CA TYR A 198 -27.04 -7.94 4.29
C TYR A 198 -26.71 -6.55 3.76
N LEU A 199 -25.65 -5.96 4.29
CA LEU A 199 -25.12 -4.66 3.90
C LEU A 199 -23.62 -4.76 3.61
N VAL A 200 -23.13 -3.81 2.83
CA VAL A 200 -21.70 -3.63 2.59
C VAL A 200 -21.25 -2.29 3.15
N THR A 201 -20.04 -2.28 3.72
CA THR A 201 -19.30 -1.07 4.08
C THR A 201 -17.80 -1.32 3.90
N SER A 202 -16.98 -0.32 4.21
CA SER A 202 -15.52 -0.48 4.25
C SER A 202 -15.07 -1.15 5.54
N TYR A 203 -14.04 -1.98 5.46
CA TYR A 203 -13.50 -2.66 6.65
C TYR A 203 -12.97 -1.66 7.69
N HIS A 204 -12.23 -0.64 7.27
CA HIS A 204 -11.68 0.36 8.19
C HIS A 204 -12.75 1.18 8.94
N VAL A 205 -14.01 1.18 8.48
CA VAL A 205 -15.12 1.85 9.19
C VAL A 205 -15.51 1.08 10.45
N ILE A 206 -15.42 -0.26 10.42
CA ILE A 206 -15.86 -1.13 11.50
C ILE A 206 -14.71 -1.73 12.32
N GLN A 207 -13.47 -1.40 11.97
CA GLN A 207 -12.28 -1.93 12.62
C GLN A 207 -12.23 -1.50 14.10
N GLY A 208 -12.14 -2.46 15.02
CA GLY A 208 -12.07 -2.20 16.45
C GLY A 208 -13.41 -1.85 17.10
N ALA A 209 -14.53 -2.01 16.39
CA ALA A 209 -15.85 -1.76 16.93
C ALA A 209 -16.35 -2.91 17.82
N ASP A 210 -16.79 -2.59 19.02
CA ASP A 210 -17.47 -3.51 19.94
C ASP A 210 -18.93 -3.75 19.52
N SER A 211 -19.58 -2.71 18.98
CA SER A 211 -20.93 -2.84 18.44
C SER A 211 -21.19 -1.91 17.26
N LEU A 212 -22.09 -2.36 16.37
CA LEU A 212 -22.46 -1.67 15.14
C LEU A 212 -23.97 -1.38 15.11
N LEU A 213 -24.32 -0.14 14.79
CA LEU A 213 -25.67 0.28 14.47
C LEU A 213 -25.72 0.83 13.04
N ILE A 214 -26.75 0.44 12.31
CA ILE A 214 -27.06 0.96 10.98
C ILE A 214 -28.24 1.90 11.13
N GLU A 215 -28.11 3.14 10.65
CA GLU A 215 -29.16 4.15 10.71
C GLU A 215 -29.62 4.52 9.29
N SER A 216 -30.93 4.42 9.03
CA SER A 216 -31.54 4.87 7.78
C SER A 216 -31.75 6.38 7.75
N ARG A 217 -32.04 6.93 6.58
CA ARG A 217 -32.43 8.34 6.41
C ARG A 217 -33.58 8.77 7.34
N ASP A 218 -34.52 7.88 7.61
CA ASP A 218 -35.67 8.13 8.49
C ASP A 218 -35.34 7.93 9.98
N ARG A 219 -34.03 7.88 10.32
CA ARG A 219 -33.48 7.67 11.67
C ARG A 219 -33.89 6.34 12.31
N GLN A 220 -34.32 5.37 11.50
CA GLN A 220 -34.53 4.01 11.98
C GLN A 220 -33.18 3.35 12.19
N ARG A 221 -32.99 2.76 13.38
CA ARG A 221 -31.73 2.14 13.79
C ARG A 221 -31.89 0.64 13.90
N TYR A 222 -30.92 -0.09 13.38
CA TYR A 222 -30.86 -1.55 13.47
C TYR A 222 -29.49 -1.99 13.97
N ARG A 223 -29.46 -2.97 14.87
CA ARG A 223 -28.22 -3.63 15.26
C ARG A 223 -27.72 -4.49 14.09
N ALA A 224 -26.43 -4.39 13.79
CA ALA A 224 -25.77 -5.23 12.81
C ALA A 224 -24.52 -5.90 13.38
N GLU A 225 -24.11 -6.99 12.76
CA GLU A 225 -22.90 -7.73 13.09
C GLU A 225 -22.09 -7.98 11.81
N PRO A 226 -20.75 -7.93 11.88
CA PRO A 226 -19.92 -8.33 10.75
C PRO A 226 -20.03 -9.84 10.55
N VAL A 227 -20.35 -10.25 9.33
CA VAL A 227 -20.40 -11.67 8.93
C VAL A 227 -19.16 -12.06 8.15
N PHE A 228 -18.57 -11.10 7.44
CA PHE A 228 -17.33 -11.30 6.72
C PHE A 228 -16.54 -9.99 6.61
N THR A 229 -15.21 -10.11 6.63
CA THR A 229 -14.30 -9.00 6.42
C THR A 229 -13.16 -9.41 5.50
N ASP A 230 -12.80 -8.50 4.60
CA ASP A 230 -11.65 -8.62 3.73
C ASP A 230 -10.76 -7.39 3.95
N VAL A 231 -9.71 -7.61 4.74
CA VAL A 231 -8.75 -6.58 5.11
C VAL A 231 -7.95 -6.10 3.90
N ALA A 232 -7.66 -7.00 2.94
CA ALA A 232 -6.83 -6.67 1.79
C ALA A 232 -7.54 -5.73 0.82
N HIS A 233 -8.86 -5.88 0.65
CA HIS A 233 -9.66 -5.07 -0.27
C HIS A 233 -10.53 -4.01 0.44
N ASP A 234 -10.35 -3.85 1.76
CA ASP A 234 -11.09 -2.92 2.60
C ASP A 234 -12.63 -3.09 2.52
N LEU A 235 -13.12 -4.33 2.57
CA LEU A 235 -14.55 -4.64 2.49
C LEU A 235 -15.05 -5.35 3.75
N ALA A 236 -16.28 -5.03 4.14
CA ALA A 236 -17.00 -5.76 5.17
C ALA A 236 -18.46 -6.00 4.75
N ILE A 237 -18.92 -7.24 4.98
CA ILE A 237 -20.34 -7.60 4.88
C ILE A 237 -20.93 -7.66 6.27
N LEU A 238 -21.97 -6.87 6.49
CA LEU A 238 -22.72 -6.80 7.73
C LEU A 238 -24.08 -7.50 7.57
N ARG A 239 -24.63 -7.99 8.67
CA ARG A 239 -25.98 -8.53 8.73
C ARG A 239 -26.77 -7.87 9.84
N ILE A 240 -27.98 -7.42 9.51
CA ILE A 240 -28.92 -6.94 10.53
C ILE A 240 -29.38 -8.09 11.42
N LYS A 241 -29.31 -7.85 12.73
CA LYS A 241 -29.69 -8.76 13.82
C LYS A 241 -30.79 -8.15 14.68
N ASP A 242 -31.77 -7.52 14.04
CA ASP A 242 -32.93 -6.93 14.70
C ASP A 242 -34.22 -7.66 14.32
N ARG A 243 -35.04 -8.02 15.31
CA ARG A 243 -36.32 -8.73 15.08
C ARG A 243 -37.36 -7.83 14.40
N LYS A 244 -37.21 -6.51 14.48
CA LYS A 244 -38.10 -5.53 13.84
C LYS A 244 -37.79 -5.33 12.35
N PHE A 245 -36.67 -5.88 11.88
CA PHE A 245 -36.28 -5.77 10.48
C PHE A 245 -37.12 -6.69 9.59
N SER A 246 -37.86 -6.11 8.65
CA SER A 246 -38.77 -6.81 7.74
C SER A 246 -38.20 -7.02 6.34
N GLY A 247 -36.92 -6.70 6.10
CA GLY A 247 -36.30 -6.72 4.77
C GLY A 247 -36.28 -5.35 4.09
N PHE A 248 -35.34 -5.17 3.16
CA PHE A 248 -35.20 -3.94 2.35
C PHE A 248 -36.12 -3.93 1.12
N GLY A 249 -36.82 -5.03 0.83
CA GLY A 249 -37.57 -5.16 -0.43
C GLY A 249 -36.64 -5.27 -1.64
N ARG A 250 -37.09 -4.77 -2.80
CA ARG A 250 -36.36 -4.93 -4.07
C ARG A 250 -35.37 -3.79 -4.28
N LEU A 251 -34.08 -4.11 -4.18
CA LEU A 251 -32.99 -3.16 -4.39
C LEU A 251 -33.07 -2.51 -5.79
N PRO A 252 -32.76 -1.21 -5.92
CA PRO A 252 -33.00 -0.45 -7.14
C PRO A 252 -31.86 -0.53 -8.17
N TYR A 253 -30.71 -1.08 -7.80
CA TYR A 253 -29.51 -1.17 -8.63
C TYR A 253 -29.19 -2.62 -8.99
N SER A 254 -28.34 -2.82 -9.99
CA SER A 254 -27.69 -4.11 -10.24
C SER A 254 -26.18 -3.92 -10.35
N PHE A 255 -25.42 -5.01 -10.40
CA PHE A 255 -23.98 -4.96 -10.61
C PHE A 255 -23.66 -4.74 -12.09
N LYS A 256 -22.64 -3.92 -12.38
CA LYS A 256 -22.15 -3.76 -13.75
C LYS A 256 -21.51 -5.06 -14.21
N ARG A 257 -21.86 -5.49 -15.42
CA ARG A 257 -21.21 -6.63 -16.09
C ARG A 257 -19.95 -6.12 -16.81
N GLY A 258 -18.80 -6.67 -16.46
CA GLY A 258 -17.51 -6.24 -16.99
C GLY A 258 -16.92 -5.05 -16.22
N THR A 259 -15.85 -4.49 -16.77
CA THR A 259 -15.12 -3.36 -16.18
C THR A 259 -15.73 -2.03 -16.59
N ALA A 260 -15.61 -1.03 -15.75
CA ALA A 260 -15.95 0.35 -16.08
C ALA A 260 -14.84 0.99 -16.94
N ASP A 261 -15.24 1.90 -17.83
CA ASP A 261 -14.35 2.54 -18.80
C ASP A 261 -13.84 3.90 -18.31
N LEU A 262 -12.66 4.31 -18.80
CA LEU A 262 -12.11 5.63 -18.49
C LEU A 262 -13.06 6.74 -18.96
N GLY A 263 -13.27 7.75 -18.11
CA GLY A 263 -14.19 8.85 -18.38
C GLY A 263 -15.67 8.51 -18.19
N GLU A 264 -16.00 7.27 -17.83
CA GLU A 264 -17.38 6.90 -17.50
C GLU A 264 -17.91 7.76 -16.35
N LYS A 265 -19.10 8.35 -16.53
CA LYS A 265 -19.74 9.17 -15.50
C LYS A 265 -20.17 8.29 -14.34
N VAL A 266 -19.83 8.73 -13.14
CA VAL A 266 -20.09 7.99 -11.91
C VAL A 266 -20.69 8.88 -10.85
N PHE A 267 -21.43 8.28 -9.92
CA PHE A 267 -21.96 8.97 -8.76
C PHE A 267 -22.00 8.08 -7.53
N THR A 268 -22.11 8.72 -6.38
CA THR A 268 -22.20 8.08 -5.07
C THR A 268 -23.21 8.81 -4.19
N LEU A 269 -23.77 8.08 -3.23
CA LEU A 269 -24.46 8.65 -2.07
C LEU A 269 -23.72 8.21 -0.81
N GLY A 270 -23.58 9.09 0.15
CA GLY A 270 -22.95 8.76 1.42
C GLY A 270 -23.32 9.71 2.54
N TYR A 271 -22.82 9.41 3.73
CA TYR A 271 -23.08 10.13 4.97
C TYR A 271 -21.77 10.67 5.56
N PRO A 272 -21.17 11.72 4.95
CA PRO A 272 -20.05 12.44 5.56
C PRO A 272 -20.49 13.26 6.79
N ARG A 273 -21.81 13.37 6.98
CA ARG A 273 -22.53 14.00 8.09
C ARG A 273 -23.87 13.27 8.25
N GLU A 274 -24.72 13.71 9.18
CA GLU A 274 -26.03 13.09 9.44
C GLU A 274 -26.96 13.05 8.20
N ASP A 275 -26.82 14.00 7.28
CA ASP A 275 -27.57 14.03 6.02
C ASP A 275 -26.84 13.33 4.88
N VAL A 276 -27.62 12.68 4.01
CA VAL A 276 -27.10 12.09 2.78
C VAL A 276 -26.53 13.17 1.87
N VAL A 277 -25.32 12.93 1.37
CA VAL A 277 -24.61 13.79 0.43
C VAL A 277 -24.44 13.04 -0.88
N PHE A 278 -24.81 13.74 -1.96
CA PHE A 278 -24.58 13.31 -3.32
C PHE A 278 -23.22 13.78 -3.82
N GLY A 279 -22.49 12.89 -4.46
CA GLY A 279 -21.24 13.19 -5.16
C GLY A 279 -21.26 12.61 -6.57
N GLU A 280 -20.71 13.36 -7.53
CA GLU A 280 -20.55 12.90 -8.90
C GLU A 280 -19.18 13.25 -9.47
N GLY A 281 -18.83 12.53 -10.53
CA GLY A 281 -17.56 12.69 -11.21
C GLY A 281 -17.43 11.67 -12.35
N SER A 282 -16.21 11.24 -12.59
CA SER A 282 -15.83 10.29 -13.62
C SER A 282 -14.84 9.27 -13.10
N LEU A 283 -14.77 8.13 -13.78
CA LEU A 283 -13.70 7.16 -13.57
C LEU A 283 -12.40 7.68 -14.20
N SER A 284 -11.40 7.92 -13.35
CA SER A 284 -10.11 8.50 -13.75
C SER A 284 -9.08 7.44 -14.13
N ALA A 285 -9.08 6.28 -13.46
CA ALA A 285 -8.20 5.17 -13.80
C ALA A 285 -8.85 3.81 -13.50
N ARG A 286 -8.49 2.79 -14.28
CA ARG A 286 -8.96 1.40 -14.13
C ARG A 286 -8.23 0.64 -13.02
N SER A 287 -7.20 1.24 -12.43
CA SER A 287 -6.41 0.73 -11.32
C SER A 287 -6.29 1.79 -10.24
N GLY A 288 -5.99 1.37 -9.02
CA GLY A 288 -5.62 2.23 -7.91
C GLY A 288 -4.15 2.61 -7.94
N PHE A 289 -3.66 2.98 -6.76
CA PHE A 289 -2.25 3.32 -6.51
C PHE A 289 -1.32 2.18 -6.94
N GLU A 290 -0.16 2.52 -7.51
CA GLU A 290 0.86 1.56 -8.00
C GLU A 290 0.31 0.46 -8.94
N GLY A 291 -0.79 0.74 -9.65
CA GLY A 291 -1.38 -0.23 -10.57
C GLY A 291 -2.25 -1.29 -9.90
N ASP A 292 -2.68 -1.09 -8.65
CA ASP A 292 -3.55 -2.02 -7.96
C ASP A 292 -4.85 -2.28 -8.74
N THR A 293 -5.03 -3.51 -9.20
CA THR A 293 -6.16 -3.92 -10.02
C THR A 293 -7.46 -4.06 -9.22
N ALA A 294 -7.42 -4.00 -7.88
CA ALA A 294 -8.59 -4.10 -7.04
C ALA A 294 -9.42 -2.81 -6.96
N PHE A 295 -8.82 -1.68 -7.32
CA PHE A 295 -9.43 -0.38 -7.16
C PHE A 295 -9.64 0.35 -8.50
N TYR A 296 -10.62 1.25 -8.50
CA TYR A 296 -10.75 2.33 -9.47
C TYR A 296 -10.26 3.63 -8.84
N GLN A 297 -9.63 4.48 -9.63
CA GLN A 297 -9.44 5.89 -9.28
C GLN A 297 -10.61 6.70 -9.85
N ILE A 298 -11.17 7.60 -9.04
CA ILE A 298 -12.32 8.43 -9.41
C ILE A 298 -12.05 9.91 -9.12
N SER A 299 -12.75 10.79 -9.83
CA SER A 299 -12.68 12.24 -9.64
C SER A 299 -13.74 12.79 -8.67
N ILE A 300 -14.50 11.90 -8.00
CA ILE A 300 -15.49 12.33 -6.99
C ILE A 300 -14.76 12.90 -5.77
N PRO A 301 -15.15 14.09 -5.26
CA PRO A 301 -14.66 14.60 -3.98
C PRO A 301 -15.10 13.67 -2.84
N VAL A 302 -14.18 12.85 -2.35
CA VAL A 302 -14.43 11.95 -1.21
C VAL A 302 -13.93 12.61 0.07
N ASN A 303 -14.81 12.71 1.07
CA ASN A 303 -14.52 13.20 2.41
C ASN A 303 -14.72 12.05 3.43
N PRO A 304 -14.20 12.17 4.67
CA PRO A 304 -14.53 11.24 5.73
C PRO A 304 -16.06 11.01 5.85
N GLY A 305 -16.45 9.75 6.03
CA GLY A 305 -17.85 9.30 6.12
C GLY A 305 -18.48 8.86 4.80
N ASN A 306 -17.90 9.18 3.62
CA ASN A 306 -18.31 8.59 2.34
C ASN A 306 -17.80 7.14 2.15
N SER A 307 -16.78 6.73 2.92
CA SER A 307 -16.23 5.37 2.88
C SER A 307 -17.31 4.33 3.15
N GLY A 308 -17.32 3.27 2.35
CA GLY A 308 -18.33 2.22 2.30
C GLY A 308 -19.56 2.55 1.47
N GLY A 309 -19.66 3.75 0.87
CA GLY A 309 -20.75 4.15 -0.01
C GLY A 309 -20.73 3.46 -1.38
N PRO A 310 -21.89 3.29 -2.04
CA PRO A 310 -21.96 2.67 -3.36
C PRO A 310 -21.51 3.65 -4.45
N LEU A 311 -20.60 3.19 -5.32
CA LEU A 311 -20.21 3.89 -6.54
C LEU A 311 -20.98 3.30 -7.73
N LEU A 312 -21.78 4.12 -8.42
CA LEU A 312 -22.62 3.71 -9.53
C LEU A 312 -22.24 4.41 -10.84
N ASP A 313 -22.44 3.73 -11.96
CA ASP A 313 -22.41 4.35 -13.29
C ASP A 313 -23.68 5.17 -13.58
N ASP A 314 -23.69 5.91 -14.68
CA ASP A 314 -24.83 6.77 -15.07
C ASP A 314 -26.16 6.03 -15.27
N ARG A 315 -26.11 4.71 -15.50
CA ARG A 315 -27.30 3.86 -15.64
C ARG A 315 -27.78 3.34 -14.28
N GLY A 316 -27.06 3.60 -13.20
CA GLY A 316 -27.36 3.08 -11.86
C GLY A 316 -26.88 1.65 -11.63
N ASN A 317 -25.88 1.18 -12.38
CA ASN A 317 -25.21 -0.08 -12.05
C ASN A 317 -24.12 0.19 -11.00
N LEU A 318 -24.08 -0.62 -9.95
CA LEU A 318 -22.99 -0.62 -8.99
C LEU A 318 -21.70 -1.09 -9.67
N ILE A 319 -20.69 -0.23 -9.65
CA ILE A 319 -19.35 -0.52 -10.21
C ILE A 319 -18.31 -0.71 -9.12
N GLY A 320 -18.51 -0.13 -7.93
CA GLY A 320 -17.58 -0.23 -6.82
C GLY A 320 -18.12 0.27 -5.49
N ILE A 321 -17.25 0.28 -4.49
CA ILE A 321 -17.50 0.72 -3.12
C ILE A 321 -16.44 1.76 -2.79
N ILE A 322 -16.83 2.94 -2.32
CA ILE A 322 -15.88 3.99 -1.96
C ILE A 322 -15.00 3.51 -0.79
N SER A 323 -13.67 3.47 -0.96
CA SER A 323 -12.74 3.06 0.11
C SER A 323 -12.13 4.26 0.85
N GLY A 324 -12.33 5.48 0.34
CA GLY A 324 -11.80 6.71 0.93
C GLY A 324 -10.57 7.23 0.19
N ARG A 325 -9.91 8.24 0.76
CA ARG A 325 -8.61 8.73 0.27
C ARG A 325 -7.52 7.88 0.91
N GLN A 326 -6.68 7.23 0.11
CA GLN A 326 -5.43 6.70 0.62
C GLN A 326 -4.57 7.91 1.00
N MET A 327 -4.40 8.12 2.31
CA MET A 327 -4.01 9.39 2.95
C MET A 327 -2.62 9.93 2.55
N ASP A 328 -1.87 9.22 1.71
CA ASP A 328 -0.52 9.59 1.27
C ASP A 328 -0.50 10.30 -0.10
N MET A 329 -1.61 10.35 -0.84
CA MET A 329 -1.73 11.16 -2.06
C MET A 329 -2.83 12.21 -1.93
N GLN A 330 -2.43 13.47 -1.79
CA GLN A 330 -3.33 14.62 -1.77
C GLN A 330 -3.91 14.90 -3.17
N SER A 331 -4.74 14.01 -3.73
CA SER A 331 -5.68 14.38 -4.82
C SER A 331 -6.68 13.29 -5.23
N ALA A 332 -6.34 12.01 -5.07
CA ALA A 332 -7.11 10.92 -5.69
C ALA A 332 -8.07 10.22 -4.70
N ALA A 333 -9.29 9.95 -5.18
CA ALA A 333 -10.26 9.12 -4.49
C ALA A 333 -10.28 7.72 -5.11
N PHE A 334 -10.47 6.69 -4.28
CA PHE A 334 -10.46 5.30 -4.73
C PHE A 334 -11.75 4.57 -4.37
N ALA A 335 -12.10 3.59 -5.20
CA ALA A 335 -13.22 2.70 -4.97
C ALA A 335 -12.85 1.25 -5.27
N THR A 336 -13.11 0.34 -4.33
CA THR A 336 -12.94 -1.10 -4.52
C THR A 336 -13.92 -1.59 -5.59
N LYS A 337 -13.46 -2.36 -6.56
CA LYS A 337 -14.31 -2.84 -7.66
C LYS A 337 -15.38 -3.80 -7.15
N SER A 338 -16.60 -3.64 -7.64
CA SER A 338 -17.74 -4.50 -7.27
C SER A 338 -17.55 -5.99 -7.62
N SER A 339 -16.64 -6.31 -8.54
CA SER A 339 -16.25 -7.69 -8.84
C SER A 339 -15.54 -8.40 -7.68
N TYR A 340 -14.85 -7.66 -6.81
CA TYR A 340 -14.26 -8.23 -5.60
C TYR A 340 -15.33 -8.52 -4.56
N LEU A 341 -16.30 -7.61 -4.40
CA LEU A 341 -17.49 -7.86 -3.59
C LEU A 341 -18.27 -9.09 -4.08
N MET A 342 -18.44 -9.26 -5.40
CA MET A 342 -19.11 -10.46 -5.94
C MET A 342 -18.34 -11.75 -5.59
N ARG A 343 -17.01 -11.76 -5.74
CA ARG A 343 -16.17 -12.90 -5.34
C ARG A 343 -16.24 -13.19 -3.83
N LEU A 344 -16.37 -12.15 -3.01
CA LEU A 344 -16.57 -12.24 -1.57
C LEU A 344 -17.86 -13.01 -1.24
N VAL A 345 -18.96 -12.62 -1.89
CA VAL A 345 -20.28 -13.25 -1.71
C VAL A 345 -20.30 -14.68 -2.23
N ASP A 346 -19.64 -14.95 -3.35
CA ASP A 346 -19.52 -16.30 -3.89
C ASP A 346 -18.74 -17.22 -2.94
N SER A 347 -17.65 -16.71 -2.35
CA SER A 347 -16.85 -17.44 -1.36
C SER A 347 -17.66 -17.77 -0.10
N LEU A 348 -18.50 -16.83 0.37
CA LEU A 348 -19.40 -17.06 1.50
C LEU A 348 -20.45 -18.14 1.21
N SER A 349 -20.98 -18.15 0.00
CA SER A 349 -21.96 -19.16 -0.44
C SER A 349 -21.35 -20.57 -0.46
N ALA A 350 -20.06 -20.68 -0.78
CA ALA A 350 -19.35 -21.96 -0.88
C ALA A 350 -19.00 -22.59 0.48
N VAL A 351 -18.83 -21.79 1.54
CA VAL A 351 -18.46 -22.26 2.89
C VAL A 351 -19.65 -22.87 3.65
N GLY A 352 -20.87 -22.79 3.11
CA GLY A 352 -22.03 -23.57 3.59
C GLY A 352 -22.73 -23.03 4.85
N THR A 353 -22.30 -21.88 5.37
CA THR A 353 -22.93 -21.22 6.54
C THR A 353 -23.93 -20.12 6.17
N ALA A 354 -24.05 -19.78 4.88
CA ALA A 354 -24.90 -18.69 4.42
C ALA A 354 -26.13 -19.17 3.65
N GLN A 355 -27.29 -18.62 3.98
CA GLN A 355 -28.52 -18.72 3.18
C GLN A 355 -28.23 -18.20 1.75
N PRO A 356 -28.89 -18.74 0.70
CA PRO A 356 -28.66 -18.31 -0.67
C PRO A 356 -28.84 -16.79 -0.81
N TYR A 357 -27.77 -16.08 -1.17
CA TYR A 357 -27.79 -14.63 -1.33
C TYR A 357 -28.55 -14.24 -2.59
N ASN A 358 -29.71 -13.61 -2.43
CA ASN A 358 -30.49 -13.10 -3.55
C ASN A 358 -29.95 -11.74 -4.01
N MET A 359 -28.92 -11.79 -4.85
CA MET A 359 -28.33 -10.59 -5.45
C MET A 359 -29.30 -9.91 -6.43
N PRO A 360 -29.35 -8.57 -6.46
CA PRO A 360 -30.22 -7.85 -7.38
C PRO A 360 -29.77 -8.01 -8.83
N ARG A 361 -30.60 -8.69 -9.63
CA ARG A 361 -30.32 -8.99 -11.05
C ARG A 361 -30.81 -7.93 -12.03
N THR A 362 -31.69 -7.04 -11.59
CA THR A 362 -32.37 -6.06 -12.44
C THR A 362 -32.13 -4.64 -11.95
N ASN A 363 -31.67 -3.78 -12.84
CA ASN A 363 -31.53 -2.36 -12.57
C ASN A 363 -32.87 -1.64 -12.75
N LEU A 364 -33.41 -1.08 -11.67
CA LEU A 364 -34.68 -0.31 -11.68
C LEU A 364 -34.46 1.20 -11.89
N MET A 365 -33.21 1.62 -11.97
CA MET A 365 -32.76 3.00 -12.17
C MET A 365 -32.36 3.30 -13.61
N ALA A 366 -32.15 2.27 -14.43
CA ALA A 366 -31.81 2.40 -15.84
C ALA A 366 -32.85 3.24 -16.60
N GLY A 367 -32.38 4.23 -17.37
CA GLY A 367 -33.23 5.12 -18.17
C GLY A 367 -33.99 6.21 -17.38
N THR A 368 -33.84 6.26 -16.06
CA THR A 368 -34.46 7.29 -15.21
C THR A 368 -33.54 8.50 -15.02
N SER A 369 -34.11 9.66 -14.70
CA SER A 369 -33.30 10.87 -14.43
C SER A 369 -32.47 10.72 -13.15
N ARG A 370 -31.32 11.40 -13.05
CA ARG A 370 -30.45 11.34 -11.86
C ARG A 370 -31.20 11.61 -10.55
N ARG A 371 -32.13 12.56 -10.53
CA ARG A 371 -32.97 12.85 -9.35
C ARG A 371 -33.84 11.65 -8.95
N GLN A 372 -34.39 10.93 -9.92
CA GLN A 372 -35.17 9.70 -9.66
C GLN A 372 -34.27 8.56 -9.19
N GLN A 373 -33.07 8.42 -9.77
CA GLN A 373 -32.08 7.44 -9.31
C GLN A 373 -31.72 7.67 -7.83
N ILE A 374 -31.39 8.92 -7.46
CA ILE A 374 -31.07 9.29 -6.07
C ILE A 374 -32.26 8.99 -5.15
N ARG A 375 -33.48 9.37 -5.54
CA ARG A 375 -34.68 9.14 -4.73
C ARG A 375 -34.94 7.66 -4.48
N LYS A 376 -34.64 6.79 -5.45
CA LYS A 376 -34.75 5.33 -5.29
C LYS A 376 -33.62 4.74 -4.46
N LEU A 377 -32.41 5.27 -4.58
CA LEU A 377 -31.21 4.71 -3.95
C LEU A 377 -31.07 5.11 -2.47
N GLN A 378 -31.45 6.33 -2.10
CA GLN A 378 -31.21 6.89 -0.76
C GLN A 378 -31.81 6.05 0.39
N ASP A 379 -32.89 5.29 0.13
CA ASP A 379 -33.54 4.43 1.13
C ASP A 379 -32.74 3.14 1.40
N TYR A 380 -31.72 2.85 0.58
CA TYR A 380 -30.84 1.69 0.65
C TYR A 380 -29.41 2.04 1.03
N VAL A 381 -29.16 3.30 1.41
CA VAL A 381 -27.86 3.79 1.90
C VAL A 381 -28.06 4.21 3.34
N PHE A 382 -27.10 3.87 4.19
CA PHE A 382 -27.22 3.97 5.64
C PHE A 382 -25.97 4.59 6.26
N VAL A 383 -26.15 5.23 7.40
CA VAL A 383 -25.05 5.58 8.30
C VAL A 383 -24.64 4.32 9.06
N VAL A 384 -23.36 4.00 9.06
CA VAL A 384 -22.78 2.95 9.90
C VAL A 384 -22.19 3.65 11.12
N LYS A 385 -22.81 3.48 12.28
CA LYS A 385 -22.37 4.00 13.57
C LYS A 385 -21.67 2.90 14.35
N VAL A 386 -20.44 3.17 14.79
CA VAL A 386 -19.65 2.20 15.54
C VAL A 386 -19.35 2.72 16.94
N TYR A 387 -19.29 1.78 17.89
CA TYR A 387 -19.07 2.05 19.30
C TYR A 387 -17.89 1.20 19.77
N GLU A 388 -17.02 1.83 20.53
CA GLU A 388 -15.84 1.27 21.21
C GLU A 388 -16.15 1.13 22.71
#